data_AF-A0A3D3EZ71-F1
#
_entry.id   AF-A0A3D3EZ71-F1
#
_cell.length_a   1.000
_cell.length_b   1.000
_cell.length_c   1.000
_cell.angle_alpha   90.00
_cell.angle_beta   90.00
_cell.angle_gamma   90.00
#
_symmetry.space_group_name_H-M   'P 1'
#
loop_
_entity.id
_entity.type
_entity.pdbx_description
1 polymer ?
#
loop_
_entity_poly.entity_id
_entity_poly.type
_entity_poly.pdbx_seq_one_letter_code
_entity_poly.pdbx_strand_id
1 'polypeptide(L)' 'MSVVSMKQLLEAGVHFGHQTFKWNPKMKKYIFIKRNGIHIIDLKQTVDAINEAYQFVKEVAGRQEYI' A
#
# COMPACT_ATOMS: atom_id res chain seq x y z
N MET A 1 2.56 4.05 16.50
CA MET A 1 2.37 5.38 15.88
C MET A 1 2.44 5.17 14.38
N SER A 2 1.38 5.44 13.62
CA SER A 2 1.41 5.26 12.16
C SER A 2 2.30 6.34 11.54
N VAL A 3 3.29 5.94 10.75
CA VAL A 3 4.24 6.88 10.12
C VAL A 3 3.53 7.84 9.17
N VAL A 4 2.43 7.39 8.57
CA VAL A 4 1.59 8.16 7.65
C VAL A 4 0.11 7.94 7.99
N SER A 5 -0.72 8.98 7.80
CA SER A 5 -2.17 8.88 7.99
C SER A 5 -2.90 8.43 6.72
N MET A 6 -4.02 7.74 6.87
CA MET A 6 -4.86 7.30 5.73
C MET A 6 -5.35 8.50 4.89
N LYS A 7 -5.65 9.64 5.54
CA LYS A 7 -6.06 10.88 4.87
C LYS A 7 -5.00 11.38 3.89
N GLN A 8 -3.73 11.39 4.31
CA GLN A 8 -2.62 11.80 3.44
C GLN A 8 -2.48 10.88 2.22
N LEU A 9 -2.64 9.55 2.40
CA LEU A 9 -2.61 8.60 1.29
C LEU A 9 -3.79 8.81 0.32
N LEU A 10 -4.96 9.16 0.84
CA LEU A 10 -6.13 9.46 0.03
C LEU A 10 -5.92 10.72 -0.81
N GLU A 11 -5.45 11.80 -0.18
CA GLU A 11 -5.19 13.09 -0.83
C GLU A 11 -4.06 13.01 -1.88
N ALA A 12 -3.04 12.19 -1.62
CA ALA A 12 -1.95 11.92 -2.57
C ALA A 12 -2.36 11.01 -3.73
N GLY A 13 -3.55 10.40 -3.70
CA GLY A 13 -4.06 9.56 -4.79
C GLY A 13 -3.39 8.19 -4.91
N VAL A 14 -2.70 7.68 -3.88
CA VAL A 14 -1.94 6.41 -3.99
C VAL A 14 -2.82 5.15 -4.04
N HIS A 15 -4.14 5.31 -3.84
CA HIS A 15 -5.11 4.22 -3.87
C HIS A 15 -5.54 3.82 -5.28
N PHE A 16 -5.18 4.59 -6.31
CA PHE A 16 -5.47 4.24 -7.70
C PHE A 16 -4.54 3.14 -8.19
N GLY A 17 -5.11 1.98 -8.48
CA GLY A 17 -4.42 0.86 -9.12
C GLY A 17 -4.50 0.92 -10.66
N HIS A 18 -4.27 -0.22 -11.29
CA HIS A 18 -4.37 -0.35 -12.74
C HIS A 18 -5.81 -0.57 -13.24
N GLN A 19 -5.95 -0.51 -14.56
CA GLN A 19 -7.19 -0.87 -15.25
C GLN A 19 -7.56 -2.34 -14.99
N THR A 20 -8.86 -2.63 -14.92
CA THR A 20 -9.43 -3.94 -14.56
C THR A 20 -9.01 -5.12 -15.45
N PHE A 21 -8.44 -4.88 -16.62
CA PHE A 21 -7.95 -5.92 -17.52
C PHE A 21 -6.42 -6.16 -17.41
N LYS A 22 -5.68 -5.24 -16.79
CA LYS A 22 -4.23 -5.33 -16.57
C LYS A 22 -3.93 -5.50 -15.08
N TRP A 23 -4.42 -6.60 -14.50
CA TRP A 23 -4.22 -6.89 -13.07
C TRP A 23 -3.80 -8.34 -12.84
N ASN A 24 -3.09 -8.58 -11.74
CA ASN A 24 -2.71 -9.92 -11.31
C ASN A 24 -3.75 -10.45 -10.32
N PRO A 25 -4.36 -11.63 -10.55
CA PRO A 25 -5.35 -12.23 -9.65
C PRO A 25 -4.90 -12.37 -8.19
N LYS A 26 -3.59 -12.51 -7.93
CA LYS A 26 -3.03 -12.57 -6.57
C LYS A 26 -3.25 -11.29 -5.76
N MET A 27 -3.51 -10.16 -6.43
CA MET A 27 -3.78 -8.86 -5.80
C MET A 27 -5.22 -8.73 -5.29
N LYS A 28 -6.11 -9.70 -5.53
CA LYS A 28 -7.54 -9.61 -5.20
C LYS A 28 -7.80 -9.24 -3.75
N LYS A 29 -6.99 -9.75 -2.81
CA LYS A 29 -7.11 -9.46 -1.37
C LYS A 29 -6.82 -8.00 -0.98
N TYR A 30 -6.04 -7.29 -1.80
CA TYR A 30 -5.66 -5.89 -1.56
C TYR A 30 -6.55 -4.88 -2.31
N ILE A 31 -7.43 -5.36 -3.19
CA ILE A 31 -8.34 -4.52 -3.97
C ILE A 31 -9.62 -4.32 -3.14
N PHE A 32 -9.94 -3.06 -2.84
CA PHE A 32 -11.16 -2.69 -2.14
C PHE A 32 -12.38 -2.79 -3.07
N ILE A 33 -12.37 -2.02 -4.16
CA ILE A 33 -13.44 -2.00 -5.15
C ILE A 33 -12.88 -1.73 -6.56
N LYS A 34 -13.75 -1.78 -7.57
CA LYS A 34 -13.48 -1.26 -8.91
C LYS A 34 -14.46 -0.12 -9.22
N ARG A 35 -13.97 0.98 -9.77
CA ARG A 35 -14.80 2.12 -10.20
C ARG A 35 -14.26 2.66 -11.52
N ASN A 36 -15.13 2.89 -12.49
CA ASN A 36 -14.78 3.42 -13.81
C ASN A 36 -13.64 2.65 -14.50
N GLY A 37 -13.64 1.31 -14.36
CA GLY A 37 -12.63 0.45 -14.97
C GLY A 37 -11.25 0.45 -14.29
N ILE A 38 -11.08 1.13 -13.15
CA ILE A 38 -9.84 1.17 -12.35
C ILE A 38 -10.03 0.41 -11.04
N HIS A 39 -9.03 -0.35 -10.62
CA HIS A 39 -8.99 -0.95 -9.29
C HIS A 39 -8.61 0.07 -8.23
N ILE A 40 -9.38 0.12 -7.14
CA ILE A 40 -9.08 0.94 -5.97
C ILE A 40 -8.49 0.03 -4.90
N ILE A 41 -7.29 0.37 -4.41
CA ILE A 41 -6.55 -0.38 -3.41
C ILE A 41 -7.07 -0.01 -2.01
N ASP A 42 -7.13 -1.01 -1.12
CA ASP A 42 -7.54 -0.82 0.26
C ASP A 42 -6.47 -0.08 1.08
N LEU A 43 -6.72 1.21 1.36
CA LEU A 43 -5.81 2.04 2.12
C LEU A 43 -5.66 1.60 3.59
N LYS A 44 -6.62 0.87 4.16
CA LYS A 44 -6.49 0.37 5.53
C LYS A 44 -5.38 -0.68 5.59
N GLN A 45 -5.42 -1.65 4.69
CA GLN A 45 -4.38 -2.67 4.54
C GLN A 45 -3.02 -2.03 4.21
N THR A 46 -3.01 -0.99 3.36
CA THR A 46 -1.79 -0.24 3.02
C THR A 46 -1.15 0.41 4.24
N VAL A 47 -1.92 1.03 5.14
CA VAL A 47 -1.38 1.65 6.36
C VAL A 47 -0.72 0.60 7.26
N ASP A 48 -1.35 -0.55 7.45
CA ASP A 48 -0.80 -1.64 8.25
C ASP A 48 0.50 -2.18 7.65
N ALA A 49 0.51 -2.43 6.33
CA ALA A 49 1.68 -2.92 5.60
C ALA A 49 2.85 -1.91 5.60
N ILE A 50 2.56 -0.60 5.49
CA ILE A 50 3.58 0.44 5.58
C ILE A 50 4.25 0.44 6.96
N ASN A 51 3.47 0.25 8.03
CA ASN A 51 4.04 0.21 9.38
C ASN A 51 4.97 -0.99 9.56
N GLU A 52 4.59 -2.18 9.05
CA GLU A 52 5.44 -3.37 9.06
C GLU A 52 6.74 -3.16 8.26
N ALA A 53 6.61 -2.69 7.01
CA ALA A 53 7.76 -2.41 6.15
C ALA A 53 8.70 -1.36 6.76
N TYR A 54 8.13 -0.32 7.39
CA TYR A 54 8.90 0.72 8.07
C TYR A 54 9.72 0.17 9.23
N GLN A 55 9.13 -0.70 10.08
CA GLN A 55 9.88 -1.31 11.18
C GLN A 55 11.03 -2.17 10.65
N PHE A 56 10.76 -2.98 9.62
CA PHE A 56 11.78 -3.81 8.98
C PHE A 56 12.94 -2.98 8.44
N VAL A 57 12.66 -1.95 7.63
CA VAL A 57 13.71 -1.09 7.06
C VAL A 57 14.49 -0.35 8.16
N LYS A 58 13.80 0.10 9.22
CA LYS A 58 14.45 0.76 10.36
C LYS A 58 15.41 -0.18 11.09
N GLU A 59 15.03 -1.44 11.29
CA GLU A 59 15.87 -2.45 11.92
C GLU A 59 17.12 -2.75 11.09
N VAL A 60 16.95 -2.97 9.78
CA VAL A 60 18.05 -3.21 8.85
C VAL A 60 19.02 -2.03 8.81
N ALA A 61 18.50 -0.81 8.68
CA ALA A 61 19.32 0.41 8.67
C ALA A 61 20.12 0.58 9.97
N GLY A 62 19.53 0.18 11.11
CA GLY A 62 20.22 0.18 12.41
C GLY A 62 21.35 -0.84 12.52
N ARG A 63 21.26 -1.96 11.78
CA ARG A 63 22.31 -2.99 11.71
C ARG A 63 23.45 -2.67 10.74
N GLN A 64 23.32 -1.61 9.94
CA GLN A 64 24.24 -1.28 8.83
C GLN A 64 24.38 -2.41 7.79
N GLU A 65 23.37 -3.27 7.68
CA GLU A 65 23.32 -4.33 6.67
C GLU A 65 22.71 -3.76 5.38
N TYR A 66 23.26 -4.16 4.23
CA TYR A 66 22.68 -3.87 2.92
C TYR A 66 21.79 -5.03 2.50
N ILE A 67 20.55 -4.74 2.08
CA ILE A 67 19.59 -5.72 1.54
C ILE A 67 19.88 -5.98 0.07
#